data_AF-A0A7X0QMI8-F1
#
_entry.id   AF-A0A7X0QMI8-F1
#
_cell.length_a   1.000
_cell.length_b   1.000
_cell.length_c   1.000
_cell.angle_alpha   90.00
_cell.angle_beta   90.00
_cell.angle_gamma   90.00
#
_symmetry.space_group_name_H-M   'P 1'
#
loop_
_entity.id
_entity.type
_entity.pdbx_description
1 polymer ?
#
loop_
_entity_poly.entity_id
_entity_poly.type
_entity_poly.pdbx_seq_one_letter_code
_entity_poly.pdbx_strand_id
1 'polypeptide(L)'
;MSIFDFFKGRSDSRGEKPKQRSPEVEAMLSIMKMMGNMNESGITSDQFPDGVGEFGYSVDNPVPCDTIIGSNAYLSQLRWNGHPVTNNRIGSFGSEIIEHPIDGYQITSSDGKELATIFVSPYQKKNSSLAPRGFALWK
;
A
#
# COMPACT_ATOMS: atom_id res chain seq x y z
N MET A 1 -56.27 -21.88 29.09
CA MET A 1 -55.33 -21.12 29.93
C MET A 1 -53.92 -21.50 29.47
N SER A 2 -53.22 -20.57 28.84
CA SER A 2 -52.13 -20.84 27.89
C SER A 2 -50.75 -20.83 28.57
N ILE A 3 -49.82 -21.67 28.08
CA ILE A 3 -48.41 -21.80 28.49
C ILE A 3 -47.56 -20.52 28.27
N PHE A 4 -48.17 -19.46 27.73
CA PHE A 4 -47.50 -18.25 27.25
C PHE A 4 -47.26 -17.15 28.30
N ASP A 5 -47.76 -17.28 29.53
CA ASP A 5 -47.56 -16.25 30.57
C ASP A 5 -46.23 -16.39 31.35
N PHE A 6 -45.41 -17.40 31.03
CA PHE A 6 -44.12 -17.62 31.71
C PHE A 6 -42.94 -16.82 31.12
N PHE A 7 -43.10 -16.19 29.96
CA PHE A 7 -42.05 -15.41 29.28
C PHE A 7 -42.21 -13.89 29.42
N LYS A 8 -42.75 -13.42 30.55
CA LYS A 8 -42.80 -11.99 30.88
C LYS A 8 -41.82 -11.67 32.00
N GLY A 9 -40.54 -11.56 31.66
CA GLY A 9 -39.52 -11.23 32.64
C GLY A 9 -38.13 -11.05 32.05
N ARG A 10 -37.78 -9.77 31.84
CA ARG A 10 -36.45 -9.21 31.56
C ARG A 10 -35.98 -9.29 30.12
N SER A 11 -36.45 -8.33 29.32
CA SER A 11 -35.55 -7.67 28.37
C SER A 11 -34.40 -7.05 29.18
N ASP A 12 -33.35 -7.83 29.42
CA ASP A 12 -32.06 -7.27 29.80
C ASP A 12 -31.47 -6.64 28.53
N SER A 13 -31.99 -5.47 28.18
CA SER A 13 -31.31 -4.53 27.31
C SER A 13 -30.11 -3.99 28.08
N ARG A 14 -29.10 -4.84 28.33
CA ARG A 14 -27.72 -4.40 28.46
C ARG A 14 -27.32 -3.86 27.10
N GLY A 15 -27.77 -2.63 26.83
CA GLY A 15 -27.17 -1.80 25.81
C GLY A 15 -25.71 -1.63 26.19
N GLU A 16 -24.86 -2.51 25.68
CA GLU A 16 -23.44 -2.22 25.57
C GLU A 16 -23.36 -0.95 24.74
N LYS A 17 -23.16 0.19 25.42
CA LYS A 17 -22.79 1.43 24.76
C LYS A 17 -21.58 1.09 23.90
N PRO A 18 -21.58 1.38 22.58
CA PRO A 18 -20.46 1.06 21.73
C PRO A 18 -19.20 1.60 22.39
N LYS A 19 -18.24 0.72 22.68
CA LYS A 19 -17.02 1.04 23.41
C LYS A 19 -16.34 2.18 22.67
N GLN A 20 -16.36 3.37 23.26
CA GLN A 20 -15.85 4.58 22.64
C GLN A 20 -14.37 4.31 22.31
N ARG A 21 -14.02 4.38 21.03
CA ARG A 21 -12.65 4.11 20.57
C ARG A 21 -11.73 5.18 21.15
N SER A 22 -10.49 4.79 21.45
CA SER A 22 -9.53 5.74 21.97
C SER A 22 -9.21 6.81 20.91
N PRO A 23 -8.79 8.02 21.32
CA PRO A 23 -8.41 9.08 20.38
C PRO A 23 -7.37 8.62 19.35
N GLU A 24 -6.44 7.74 19.75
CA GLU A 24 -5.41 7.18 18.87
C GLU A 24 -6.01 6.29 17.78
N VAL A 25 -7.01 5.46 18.12
CA VAL A 25 -7.70 4.59 17.15
C VAL A 25 -8.51 5.44 16.17
N GLU A 26 -9.19 6.48 16.63
CA GLU A 26 -9.93 7.40 15.76
C GLU A 26 -9.01 8.19 14.82
N ALA A 27 -7.86 8.65 15.32
CA ALA A 27 -6.84 9.30 14.50
C ALA A 27 -6.30 8.34 13.42
N MET A 28 -5.97 7.10 13.79
CA MET A 28 -5.50 6.08 12.84
C MET A 28 -6.54 5.77 11.76
N LEU A 29 -7.81 5.62 12.14
CA LEU A 29 -8.90 5.39 11.18
C LEU A 29 -9.10 6.56 10.23
N SER A 30 -8.97 7.78 10.74
CA SER A 30 -9.07 8.99 9.93
C SER A 30 -7.95 9.05 8.89
N ILE A 31 -6.71 8.74 9.28
CA ILE A 31 -5.57 8.65 8.36
C ILE A 31 -5.81 7.56 7.32
N MET A 32 -6.23 6.35 7.73
CA MET A 32 -6.55 5.26 6.79
C MET A 32 -7.62 5.66 5.78
N LYS A 33 -8.65 6.38 6.22
CA LYS A 33 -9.71 6.86 5.33
C LYS A 33 -9.20 7.90 4.34
N MET A 34 -8.37 8.85 4.78
CA MET A 34 -7.74 9.83 3.89
C MET A 34 -6.86 9.16 2.85
N MET A 35 -6.11 8.13 3.24
CA MET A 35 -5.28 7.35 2.31
C MET A 35 -6.13 6.59 1.29
N GLY A 36 -7.23 5.97 1.72
CA GLY A 36 -8.18 5.30 0.82
C GLY A 36 -8.76 6.25 -0.22
N ASN A 37 -9.10 7.49 0.18
CA ASN A 37 -9.60 8.50 -0.76
C ASN A 37 -8.54 8.93 -1.78
N MET A 38 -7.26 9.02 -1.38
CA MET A 38 -6.17 9.36 -2.30
C MET A 38 -5.91 8.25 -3.33
N ASN A 39 -6.31 7.01 -3.05
CA ASN A 39 -6.12 5.85 -3.93
C ASN A 39 -7.38 5.54 -4.77
N GLU A 40 -8.44 6.34 -4.67
CA GLU A 40 -9.74 6.09 -5.32
C GLU A 40 -9.63 6.09 -6.85
N SER A 41 -8.78 6.95 -7.42
CA SER A 41 -8.46 7.01 -8.85
C SER A 41 -7.38 6.00 -9.28
N GLY A 42 -6.75 5.31 -8.32
CA GLY A 42 -5.64 4.40 -8.56
C GLY A 42 -6.01 3.16 -9.39
N ILE A 43 -4.99 2.51 -9.95
CA ILE A 43 -5.15 1.32 -10.79
C ILE A 43 -5.17 0.02 -9.97
N THR A 44 -5.78 -1.03 -10.54
CA THR A 44 -5.79 -2.40 -10.01
C THR A 44 -4.92 -3.37 -10.81
N SER A 45 -4.28 -2.92 -11.88
CA SER A 45 -3.30 -3.68 -12.65
C SER A 45 -1.92 -3.63 -12.01
N ASP A 46 -1.04 -4.57 -12.35
CA ASP A 46 0.34 -4.60 -11.85
C ASP A 46 1.26 -3.58 -12.54
N GLN A 47 0.78 -2.98 -13.62
CA GLN A 47 1.46 -1.97 -14.42
C GLN A 47 0.45 -0.93 -14.92
N PHE A 48 0.88 0.32 -15.10
CA PHE A 48 0.09 1.37 -15.72
C PHE A 48 -0.19 1.02 -17.19
N PRO A 49 -1.46 1.00 -17.65
CA PRO A 49 -1.80 0.65 -19.03
C PRO A 49 -1.12 1.54 -20.06
N ASP A 50 -1.00 2.83 -19.76
CA ASP A 50 -0.38 3.84 -20.62
C ASP A 50 1.06 4.17 -20.17
N GLY A 51 1.68 3.29 -19.35
CA GLY A 51 3.01 3.53 -18.80
C GLY A 51 4.09 3.63 -19.87
N VAL A 52 4.94 4.66 -19.80
CA VAL A 52 6.00 4.93 -20.78
C VAL A 52 7.37 4.65 -20.19
N GLY A 53 8.19 3.92 -20.94
CA GLY A 53 9.51 3.47 -20.51
C GLY A 53 9.46 2.13 -19.78
N GLU A 54 10.55 1.77 -19.12
CA GLU A 54 10.68 0.45 -18.50
C GLU A 54 10.01 0.40 -17.12
N PHE A 55 9.28 -0.69 -16.86
CA PHE A 55 8.58 -0.93 -15.61
C PHE A 55 9.49 -0.81 -14.39
N GLY A 56 9.14 0.08 -13.47
CA GLY A 56 9.85 0.36 -12.24
C GLY A 56 11.09 1.25 -12.41
N TYR A 57 11.55 1.53 -13.63
CA TYR A 57 12.73 2.36 -13.90
C TYR A 57 12.42 3.72 -14.50
N SER A 58 11.15 3.95 -14.88
CA SER A 58 10.66 5.23 -15.37
C SER A 58 9.69 5.84 -14.37
N VAL A 59 9.74 7.17 -14.21
CA VAL A 59 8.71 7.91 -13.48
C VAL A 59 7.34 7.82 -14.14
N ASP A 60 7.30 7.57 -15.46
CA ASP A 60 6.08 7.37 -16.24
C ASP A 60 5.70 5.89 -16.39
N ASN A 61 6.47 4.97 -15.80
CA ASN A 61 6.09 3.55 -15.67
C ASN A 61 6.53 3.00 -14.30
N PRO A 62 6.13 3.64 -13.18
CA PRO A 62 6.57 3.25 -11.85
C PRO A 62 5.82 1.99 -11.39
N VAL A 63 6.31 1.38 -10.30
CA VAL A 63 5.63 0.25 -9.66
C VAL A 63 4.36 0.75 -8.95
N PRO A 64 3.16 0.21 -9.26
CA PRO A 64 1.94 0.48 -8.50
C PRO A 64 2.01 -0.07 -7.07
N CYS A 65 1.75 0.78 -6.07
CA CYS A 65 1.64 0.40 -4.66
C CYS A 65 0.44 1.06 -3.98
N ASP A 66 -0.16 0.31 -3.06
CA ASP A 66 -1.27 0.79 -2.23
C ASP A 66 -0.71 1.39 -0.95
N THR A 67 -0.55 2.71 -0.94
CA THR A 67 0.01 3.53 0.14
C THR A 67 1.51 3.39 0.37
N ILE A 68 2.05 4.25 1.23
CA ILE A 68 3.43 4.16 1.74
C ILE A 68 3.69 2.81 2.43
N ILE A 69 2.71 2.27 3.17
CA ILE A 69 2.84 0.97 3.83
C ILE A 69 2.96 -0.13 2.77
N GLY A 70 2.15 -0.06 1.72
CA GLY A 70 2.22 -0.98 0.59
C GLY A 70 3.55 -0.88 -0.15
N SER A 71 4.05 0.33 -0.38
CA SER A 71 5.38 0.55 -0.97
C SER A 71 6.48 -0.11 -0.16
N ASN A 72 6.49 0.09 1.16
CA ASN A 72 7.48 -0.56 2.04
C ASN A 72 7.37 -2.09 2.01
N ALA A 73 6.13 -2.61 1.98
CA ALA A 73 5.88 -4.05 1.89
C ALA A 73 6.32 -4.62 0.53
N TYR A 74 6.19 -3.88 -0.56
CA TYR A 74 6.71 -4.28 -1.87
C TYR A 74 8.24 -4.26 -1.90
N LEU A 75 8.85 -3.15 -1.46
CA LEU A 75 10.30 -2.97 -1.48
C LEU A 75 11.04 -3.99 -0.60
N SER A 76 10.44 -4.41 0.52
CA SER A 76 11.02 -5.45 1.39
C SER A 76 11.05 -6.85 0.75
N GLN A 77 10.23 -7.08 -0.27
CA GLN A 77 10.19 -8.34 -1.03
C GLN A 77 11.21 -8.36 -2.18
N LEU A 78 11.77 -7.22 -2.58
CA LEU A 78 12.71 -7.16 -3.70
C LEU A 78 13.98 -7.97 -3.41
N ARG A 79 14.40 -8.73 -4.43
CA ARG A 79 15.62 -9.53 -4.43
C ARG A 79 16.43 -9.28 -5.68
N TRP A 80 17.74 -9.21 -5.54
CA TRP A 80 18.70 -9.22 -6.65
C TRP A 80 19.52 -10.50 -6.56
N ASN A 81 19.51 -11.31 -7.63
CA ASN A 81 20.15 -12.65 -7.63
C ASN A 81 19.75 -13.52 -6.41
N GLY A 82 18.49 -13.42 -5.97
CA GLY A 82 17.97 -14.17 -4.82
C GLY A 82 18.27 -13.57 -3.44
N HIS A 83 19.06 -12.50 -3.37
CA HIS A 83 19.42 -11.85 -2.10
C HIS A 83 18.59 -10.59 -1.82
N PRO A 84 18.24 -10.29 -0.56
CA PRO A 84 17.63 -9.03 -0.17
C PRO A 84 18.45 -7.82 -0.61
N VAL A 85 17.75 -6.74 -0.94
CA VAL A 85 18.35 -5.46 -1.29
C VAL A 85 18.01 -4.42 -0.25
N THR A 86 18.87 -3.40 -0.13
CA THR A 86 18.57 -2.21 0.65
C THR A 86 17.90 -1.19 -0.27
N ASN A 87 16.90 -0.48 0.23
CA ASN A 87 16.23 0.60 -0.48
C ASN A 87 16.29 1.88 0.35
N ASN A 88 16.70 2.98 -0.26
CA ASN A 88 16.76 4.30 0.36
C ASN A 88 15.96 5.29 -0.50
N ARG A 89 14.93 5.92 0.07
CA ARG A 89 14.13 6.92 -0.65
C ARG A 89 15.00 8.13 -0.96
N ILE A 90 15.09 8.49 -2.24
CA ILE A 90 15.89 9.63 -2.71
C ILE A 90 15.04 10.89 -2.98
N GLY A 91 13.72 10.76 -3.06
CA GLY A 91 12.85 11.91 -3.24
C GLY A 91 11.48 11.58 -3.80
N SER A 92 10.77 12.64 -4.15
CA SER A 92 9.50 12.63 -4.87
C SER A 92 9.72 13.26 -6.25
N PHE A 93 9.13 12.67 -7.28
CA PHE A 93 9.30 13.01 -8.68
C PHE A 93 7.93 13.23 -9.32
N GLY A 94 7.89 14.13 -10.30
CA GLY A 94 6.72 14.31 -11.17
C GLY A 94 6.75 13.34 -12.34
N SER A 95 5.57 13.03 -12.86
CA SER A 95 5.37 12.30 -14.11
C SER A 95 4.60 13.20 -15.06
N GLU A 96 4.78 13.02 -16.37
CA GLU A 96 4.00 13.74 -17.39
C GLU A 96 2.60 13.14 -17.57
N ILE A 97 2.40 11.87 -17.16
CA ILE A 97 1.17 11.11 -17.40
C ILE A 97 0.49 10.58 -16.13
N ILE A 98 1.17 10.63 -14.97
CA ILE A 98 0.60 10.24 -13.68
C ILE A 98 0.41 11.50 -12.83
N GLU A 99 -0.85 11.73 -12.41
CA GLU A 99 -1.25 12.90 -11.62
C GLU A 99 -0.55 12.98 -10.26
N HIS A 100 -0.42 11.83 -9.59
CA HIS A 100 0.12 11.78 -8.23
C HIS A 100 1.66 11.67 -8.23
N PRO A 101 2.33 12.21 -7.18
CA PRO A 101 3.78 12.14 -7.06
C PRO A 101 4.30 10.71 -7.03
N ILE A 102 5.50 10.51 -7.57
CA ILE A 102 6.19 9.23 -7.67
C ILE A 102 7.39 9.23 -6.73
N ASP A 103 7.52 8.21 -5.89
CA ASP A 103 8.66 8.06 -5.01
C ASP A 103 9.81 7.34 -5.72
N GLY A 104 11.02 7.90 -5.66
CA GLY A 104 12.23 7.24 -6.14
C GLY A 104 13.02 6.62 -5.00
N TYR A 105 13.53 5.41 -5.22
CA TYR A 105 14.36 4.66 -4.26
C TYR A 105 15.68 4.23 -4.91
N GLN A 106 16.80 4.59 -4.29
CA GLN A 106 18.09 4.00 -4.61
C GLN A 106 18.15 2.59 -4.03
N ILE A 107 18.39 1.61 -4.90
CA ILE A 107 18.52 0.20 -4.54
C ILE A 107 19.99 -0.19 -4.55
N THR A 108 20.43 -0.82 -3.45
CA THR A 108 21.79 -1.33 -3.30
C THR A 108 21.77 -2.80 -2.88
N SER A 109 22.77 -3.58 -3.31
CA SER A 109 22.98 -4.94 -2.82
C SER A 109 23.50 -4.94 -1.38
N SER A 110 23.52 -6.11 -0.75
CA SER A 110 23.99 -6.29 0.62
C SER A 110 25.45 -5.88 0.87
N ASP A 111 26.28 -5.85 -0.18
CA ASP A 111 27.67 -5.39 -0.15
C ASP A 111 27.81 -3.88 -0.41
N GLY A 112 26.70 -3.15 -0.57
CA GLY A 112 26.67 -1.71 -0.76
C GLY A 112 26.81 -1.24 -2.21
N LYS A 113 26.89 -2.16 -3.19
CA LYS A 113 26.92 -1.77 -4.60
C LYS A 113 25.57 -1.20 -5.04
N GLU A 114 25.59 -0.08 -5.74
CA GLU A 114 24.40 0.49 -6.39
C GLU A 114 23.93 -0.40 -7.54
N LEU A 115 22.65 -0.76 -7.52
CA LEU A 115 22.03 -1.63 -8.51
C LEU A 115 21.14 -0.85 -9.48
N ALA A 116 20.27 0.01 -8.94
CA ALA A 116 19.24 0.70 -9.70
C ALA A 116 18.60 1.83 -8.89
N THR A 117 17.92 2.74 -9.59
CA THR A 117 16.84 3.55 -9.00
C THR A 117 15.51 2.92 -9.40
N ILE A 118 14.64 2.66 -8.42
CA ILE A 118 13.29 2.14 -8.64
C ILE A 118 12.26 3.21 -8.26
N PHE A 119 11.30 3.44 -9.15
CA PHE A 119 10.20 4.37 -8.97
C PHE A 119 8.94 3.64 -8.55
N VAL A 120 8.23 4.19 -7.57
CA VAL A 120 7.03 3.62 -6.97
C VAL A 120 5.93 4.68 -6.92
N SER A 121 4.72 4.33 -7.33
CA SER A 121 3.53 5.17 -7.16
C SER A 121 2.72 4.65 -5.97
N PRO A 122 2.71 5.32 -4.80
CA PRO A 122 2.02 4.84 -3.60
C PRO A 122 0.51 5.16 -3.59
N TYR A 123 -0.04 5.61 -4.71
CA TYR A 123 -1.43 6.11 -4.81
C TYR A 123 -2.35 5.14 -5.58
N GLN A 124 -2.05 3.85 -5.52
CA GLN A 124 -2.72 2.81 -6.32
C GLN A 124 -3.62 1.92 -5.47
N LYS A 125 -4.52 1.15 -6.09
CA LYS A 125 -5.49 0.32 -5.34
C LYS A 125 -4.93 -1.00 -4.86
N LYS A 126 -3.75 -1.39 -5.35
CA LYS A 126 -3.04 -2.59 -4.92
C LYS A 126 -1.53 -2.43 -5.06
N ASN A 127 -0.79 -3.28 -4.34
CA ASN A 127 0.61 -3.52 -4.63
C ASN A 127 0.77 -4.38 -5.88
N SER A 128 1.70 -4.00 -6.75
CA SER A 128 2.13 -4.80 -7.87
C SER A 128 2.74 -6.12 -7.40
N SER A 129 2.49 -7.17 -8.16
CA SER A 129 3.07 -8.50 -8.01
C SER A 129 4.20 -8.78 -9.01
N LEU A 130 4.58 -7.78 -9.81
CA LEU A 130 5.68 -7.86 -10.78
C LEU A 130 6.93 -7.22 -10.21
N ALA A 131 8.09 -7.81 -10.50
CA ALA A 131 9.39 -7.21 -10.21
C ALA A 131 9.91 -6.40 -11.42
N PRO A 132 10.68 -5.32 -11.21
CA PRO A 132 11.44 -4.68 -12.28
C PRO A 132 12.46 -5.67 -12.84
N ARG A 133 12.81 -5.51 -14.12
CA ARG A 133 13.75 -6.42 -14.80
C ARG A 133 15.05 -6.60 -14.01
N GLY A 134 15.49 -7.85 -13.83
CA GLY A 134 16.69 -8.17 -13.06
C GLY A 134 16.45 -8.35 -11.55
N PHE A 135 15.27 -7.97 -11.05
CA PHE A 135 14.83 -8.26 -9.69
C PHE A 135 13.81 -9.41 -9.66
N ALA A 136 13.57 -9.93 -8.46
CA ALA A 136 12.48 -10.84 -8.14
C ALA A 136 11.76 -10.37 -6.88
N LEU A 137 10.52 -10.84 -6.67
CA LEU A 137 9.75 -10.62 -5.44
C LEU A 137 9.62 -11.94 -4.66
N TRP A 138 9.93 -11.92 -3.37
CA TRP A 138 9.79 -13.07 -2.48
C TRP A 138 8.78 -12.74 -1.37
N LYS A 139 7.77 -13.60 -1.21
CA LYS A 139 6.74 -13.48 -0.16
C LYS A 139 7.20 -14.05 1.17
#